data_AF-A0A6B2Q0G3-F1
#
_entry.id   AF-A0A6B2Q0G3-F1
#
_cell.length_a   1.000
_cell.length_b   1.000
_cell.length_c   1.000
_cell.angle_alpha   90.00
_cell.angle_beta   90.00
_cell.angle_gamma   90.00
#
_symmetry.space_group_name_H-M   'P 1'
#
loop_
_entity.id
_entity.type
_entity.pdbx_description
1 polymer ?
#
loop_
_entity_poly.entity_id
_entity_poly.type
_entity_poly.pdbx_seq_one_letter_code
_entity_poly.pdbx_strand_id
1 'polypeptide(L)'
;EFEVPEPLRVAPEKGSTCSYPSPTVELGVQQFKWNGSKGQLRMLQHGQVHSSFDNAFAHCCAIIKISGGEFAEDILKLLNKPTEEVEEEKPSESHAESLKVKNSKPEVVEKAQTAEPAIESETADSEYQKKLDTLLQRVKDSKTPDEVNAVYRYTRTWSDKQMEPLLLATHKRLEELEKSKAQATEPPSLMVQIQNAPDLTTLDALEIDVAARDPQIQSRLMDFVKKRRFELENPTSTPLQEAEPDYLLGDGF
;
A
#
# COMPACT_ATOMS: atom_id res chain seq x y z
N GLU A 1 24.56 -4.54 -24.04
CA GLU A 1 23.63 -4.89 -22.92
C GLU A 1 23.51 -3.66 -22.01
N PHE A 2 22.97 -3.76 -20.79
CA PHE A 2 23.21 -2.74 -19.76
C PHE A 2 24.52 -3.08 -19.05
N GLU A 3 25.57 -2.30 -19.29
CA GLU A 3 26.82 -2.41 -18.55
C GLU A 3 26.64 -1.75 -17.18
N VAL A 4 26.78 -2.55 -16.11
CA VAL A 4 26.65 -2.07 -14.72
C VAL A 4 28.04 -1.80 -14.17
N PRO A 5 28.40 -0.55 -13.83
CA PRO A 5 29.72 -0.24 -13.28
C PRO A 5 29.97 -0.95 -11.94
N GLU A 6 31.22 -1.33 -11.70
CA GLU A 6 31.59 -2.00 -10.45
C GLU A 6 31.30 -1.10 -9.23
N PRO A 7 30.63 -1.62 -8.19
CA PRO A 7 30.37 -0.86 -6.96
C PRO A 7 31.64 -0.71 -6.11
N LEU A 8 31.63 0.25 -5.19
CA LEU A 8 32.76 0.53 -4.32
C LEU A 8 33.08 -0.66 -3.41
N ARG A 9 34.30 -1.19 -3.52
CA ARG A 9 34.84 -2.26 -2.64
C ARG A 9 35.55 -1.73 -1.39
N VAL A 10 35.87 -0.44 -1.35
CA VAL A 10 36.60 0.24 -0.28
C VAL A 10 35.73 1.35 0.31
N ALA A 11 35.79 1.54 1.63
CA ALA A 11 35.02 2.57 2.30
C ALA A 11 35.55 3.97 1.93
N PRO A 12 34.71 4.87 1.38
CA PRO A 12 35.13 6.22 1.04
C PRO A 12 35.34 7.09 2.30
N GLU A 13 35.90 8.28 2.12
CA GLU A 13 36.14 9.23 3.21
C GLU A 13 34.85 9.75 3.85
N LYS A 14 34.94 10.14 5.12
CA LYS A 14 33.80 10.72 5.86
C LYS A 14 33.46 12.10 5.29
N GLY A 15 32.23 12.29 4.84
CA GLY A 15 31.75 13.51 4.18
C GLY A 15 31.72 13.43 2.65
N SER A 16 32.25 12.37 2.04
CA SER A 16 32.07 12.10 0.61
C SER A 16 30.61 11.91 0.26
N THR A 17 30.20 12.36 -0.93
CA THR A 17 28.90 12.02 -1.51
C THR A 17 28.98 10.61 -2.06
N CYS A 18 27.96 9.80 -1.83
CA CYS A 18 27.82 8.47 -2.41
C CYS A 18 26.36 8.26 -2.84
N SER A 19 26.15 7.33 -3.77
CA SER A 19 24.83 6.99 -4.31
C SER A 19 24.54 5.50 -4.11
N TYR A 20 23.27 5.12 -3.98
CA TYR A 20 22.84 3.73 -4.07
C TYR A 20 21.57 3.57 -4.92
N PRO A 21 21.39 2.43 -5.61
CA PRO A 21 20.18 2.14 -6.38
C PRO A 21 19.00 1.98 -5.42
N SER A 22 17.94 2.74 -5.64
CA SER A 22 16.74 2.77 -4.81
C SER A 22 15.49 2.75 -5.71
N PRO A 23 14.98 1.55 -6.09
CA PRO A 23 13.82 1.39 -6.97
C PRO A 23 12.52 2.06 -6.50
N THR A 24 12.45 2.48 -5.24
CA THR A 24 11.29 3.13 -4.61
C THR A 24 11.32 4.66 -4.65
N VAL A 25 12.38 5.26 -5.19
CA VAL A 25 12.54 6.71 -5.35
C VAL A 25 12.30 7.08 -6.82
N GLU A 26 11.65 8.23 -7.09
CA GLU A 26 11.27 8.65 -8.45
C GLU A 26 12.44 8.66 -9.46
N LEU A 27 13.64 9.03 -9.00
CA LEU A 27 14.88 9.06 -9.79
C LEU A 27 15.67 7.74 -9.75
N GLY A 28 15.13 6.67 -9.15
CA GLY A 28 15.78 5.35 -9.04
C GLY A 28 17.05 5.30 -8.19
N VAL A 29 17.52 6.42 -7.64
CA VAL A 29 18.79 6.54 -6.92
C VAL A 29 18.61 7.45 -5.72
N GLN A 30 19.28 7.11 -4.62
CA GLN A 30 19.36 7.96 -3.43
C GLN A 30 20.82 8.35 -3.14
N GLN A 31 21.09 9.65 -3.10
CA GLN A 31 22.38 10.20 -2.70
C GLN A 31 22.43 10.39 -1.17
N PHE A 32 23.61 10.21 -0.58
CA PHE A 32 23.85 10.39 0.84
C PHE A 32 25.29 10.83 1.14
N LYS A 33 25.52 11.30 2.37
CA LYS A 33 26.87 11.57 2.88
C LYS A 33 27.41 10.37 3.65
N TRP A 34 28.60 9.91 3.28
CA TRP A 34 29.26 8.81 3.96
C TRP A 34 29.70 9.23 5.37
N ASN A 35 29.19 8.52 6.39
CA ASN A 35 29.53 8.69 7.79
C ASN A 35 30.19 7.44 8.39
N GLY A 36 30.21 6.31 7.66
CA GLY A 36 30.83 5.05 8.10
C GLY A 36 30.02 4.29 9.15
N SER A 37 28.72 4.57 9.28
CA SER A 37 27.82 3.82 10.15
C SER A 37 27.68 2.35 9.74
N LYS A 38 27.27 1.49 10.69
CA LYS A 38 27.08 0.04 10.47
C LYS A 38 26.12 -0.26 9.30
N GLY A 39 25.12 0.59 9.05
CA GLY A 39 24.21 0.47 7.90
C GLY A 39 24.91 0.75 6.57
N GLN A 40 25.68 1.84 6.48
CA GLN A 40 26.45 2.18 5.28
C GLN A 40 27.54 1.16 4.96
N LEU A 41 28.22 0.63 5.99
CA LEU A 41 29.17 -0.48 5.84
C LEU A 41 28.50 -1.76 5.30
N ARG A 42 27.25 -2.05 5.70
CA ARG A 42 26.48 -3.16 5.14
C ARG A 42 26.13 -2.94 3.66
N MET A 43 25.69 -1.73 3.28
CA MET A 43 25.41 -1.41 1.87
C MET A 43 26.67 -1.55 0.99
N LEU A 44 27.84 -1.15 1.51
CA LEU A 44 29.13 -1.33 0.86
C LEU A 44 29.49 -2.82 0.71
N GLN A 45 29.31 -3.63 1.76
CA GLN A 45 29.54 -5.08 1.74
C GLN A 45 28.65 -5.83 0.74
N HIS A 46 27.46 -5.32 0.44
CA HIS A 46 26.56 -5.87 -0.58
C HIS A 46 26.76 -5.26 -1.98
N GLY A 47 27.77 -4.41 -2.20
CA GLY A 47 28.03 -3.80 -3.51
C GLY A 47 26.92 -2.83 -3.96
N GLN A 48 26.23 -2.17 -3.03
CA GLN A 48 25.14 -1.24 -3.33
C GLN A 48 25.61 0.22 -3.41
N VAL A 49 26.84 0.54 -3.02
CA VAL A 49 27.34 1.93 -2.91
C VAL A 49 28.23 2.28 -4.10
N HIS A 50 27.94 3.44 -4.70
CA HIS A 50 28.62 4.01 -5.85
C HIS A 50 29.15 5.41 -5.54
N SER A 51 30.17 5.85 -6.27
CA SER A 51 30.71 7.22 -6.19
C SER A 51 29.88 8.23 -6.98
N SER A 52 29.54 7.92 -8.23
CA SER A 52 28.69 8.75 -9.10
C SER A 52 27.19 8.48 -8.91
N PHE A 53 26.35 9.36 -9.46
CA PHE A 53 24.90 9.10 -9.58
C PHE A 53 24.63 8.04 -10.66
N ASP A 54 25.30 8.16 -11.80
CA ASP A 54 25.02 7.41 -13.02
C ASP A 54 25.32 5.92 -12.87
N ASN A 55 26.36 5.56 -12.11
CA ASN A 55 26.68 4.16 -11.80
C ASN A 55 25.57 3.52 -10.93
N ALA A 56 25.03 4.26 -9.96
CA ALA A 56 23.90 3.80 -9.17
C ALA A 56 22.61 3.73 -10.01
N PHE A 57 22.43 4.64 -10.97
CA PHE A 57 21.27 4.65 -11.86
C PHE A 57 21.30 3.46 -12.83
N ALA A 58 22.45 3.18 -13.46
CA ALA A 58 22.66 2.00 -14.30
C ALA A 58 22.44 0.69 -13.53
N HIS A 59 22.93 0.60 -12.28
CA HIS A 59 22.68 -0.52 -11.39
C HIS A 59 21.17 -0.67 -11.08
N CYS A 60 20.45 0.44 -10.83
CA CYS A 60 19.01 0.40 -10.58
C CYS A 60 18.21 -0.05 -11.82
N CYS A 61 18.57 0.45 -13.01
CA CYS A 61 18.00 -0.01 -14.28
C CYS A 61 18.21 -1.52 -14.51
N ALA A 62 19.38 -2.06 -14.14
CA ALA A 62 19.62 -3.49 -14.22
C ALA A 62 18.75 -4.28 -13.22
N ILE A 63 18.65 -3.84 -11.96
CA ILE A 63 17.77 -4.48 -10.95
C ILE A 63 16.32 -4.54 -11.45
N ILE A 64 15.78 -3.43 -11.94
CA ILE A 64 14.38 -3.35 -12.39
C ILE A 64 14.15 -4.25 -13.61
N LYS A 65 15.06 -4.24 -14.60
CA LYS A 65 14.96 -5.12 -15.78
C LYS A 65 15.09 -6.61 -15.45
N ILE A 66 15.99 -6.99 -14.54
CA ILE A 66 16.12 -8.38 -14.06
C ILE A 66 14.86 -8.81 -13.29
N SER A 67 14.20 -7.86 -12.62
CA SER A 67 12.93 -8.08 -11.91
C SER A 67 11.70 -8.09 -12.82
N GLY A 68 11.86 -7.95 -14.14
CA GLY A 68 10.76 -7.87 -15.11
C GLY A 68 9.95 -6.56 -15.08
N GLY A 69 10.46 -5.53 -14.41
CA GLY A 69 9.88 -4.20 -14.39
C GLY A 69 10.48 -3.28 -15.47
N GLU A 70 9.78 -2.17 -15.73
CA GLU A 70 10.16 -1.17 -16.73
C GLU A 70 10.20 0.24 -16.12
N PHE A 71 11.20 1.03 -16.53
CA PHE A 71 11.29 2.45 -16.16
C PHE A 71 10.48 3.30 -17.14
N ALA A 72 9.84 4.36 -16.64
CA ALA A 72 9.18 5.34 -17.49
C ALA A 72 10.18 5.95 -18.50
N GLU A 73 9.74 6.06 -19.75
CA GLU A 73 10.58 6.34 -20.92
C GLU A 73 11.35 7.66 -20.81
N ASP A 74 10.81 8.65 -20.10
CA ASP A 74 11.44 9.94 -19.86
C ASP A 74 12.65 9.87 -18.91
N ILE A 75 12.69 8.89 -18.00
CA ILE A 75 13.81 8.71 -17.05
C ILE A 75 15.00 8.06 -17.79
N LEU A 76 14.74 7.14 -18.73
CA LEU A 76 15.78 6.54 -19.58
C LEU A 76 16.46 7.55 -20.51
N LYS A 77 15.78 8.64 -20.88
CA LYS A 77 16.37 9.72 -21.70
C LYS A 77 17.49 10.48 -20.98
N LEU A 78 17.53 10.46 -19.65
CA LEU A 78 18.58 11.11 -18.85
C LEU A 78 19.96 10.46 -19.03
N LEU A 79 20.02 9.14 -19.30
CA LEU A 79 21.28 8.41 -19.55
C LEU A 79 21.96 8.78 -20.88
N ASN A 80 21.20 9.23 -21.88
CA ASN A 80 21.70 9.41 -23.25
C ASN A 80 22.27 10.81 -23.52
N LYS A 81 22.57 11.59 -22.48
CA LYS A 81 23.24 12.89 -22.63
C LYS A 81 24.75 12.70 -22.55
N PRO A 82 25.54 12.99 -23.60
CA PRO A 82 26.98 12.74 -23.61
C PRO A 82 27.72 13.61 -22.59
N THR A 83 28.73 13.02 -21.96
CA THR A 83 29.58 13.67 -20.95
C THR A 83 30.73 14.43 -21.64
N GLU A 84 30.82 15.74 -21.44
CA GLU A 84 32.03 16.51 -21.71
C GLU A 84 32.69 16.92 -20.37
N GLU A 85 33.87 16.36 -20.17
CA GLU A 85 35.06 16.81 -19.42
C GLU A 85 34.90 17.75 -18.21
N VAL A 86 35.06 17.13 -17.03
CA VAL A 86 35.99 17.50 -15.93
C VAL A 86 36.40 18.97 -15.76
N GLU A 87 36.04 19.54 -14.61
CA GLU A 87 37.01 20.22 -13.73
C GLU A 87 36.57 20.11 -12.25
N GLU A 88 37.51 19.95 -11.33
CA GLU A 88 37.25 19.96 -9.88
C GLU A 88 37.44 21.37 -9.30
N GLU A 89 36.57 21.81 -8.39
CA GLU A 89 36.89 22.60 -7.19
C GLU A 89 35.64 22.70 -6.29
N LYS A 90 35.80 23.19 -5.06
CA LYS A 90 34.86 23.02 -3.94
C LYS A 90 35.04 24.18 -2.93
N PRO A 91 34.13 24.40 -1.97
CA PRO A 91 32.71 24.73 -2.07
C PRO A 91 32.42 26.19 -1.63
N SER A 92 31.21 26.70 -1.88
CA SER A 92 30.66 27.83 -1.11
C SER A 92 29.15 27.66 -0.90
N GLU A 93 28.62 28.28 0.16
CA GLU A 93 27.27 28.01 0.68
C GLU A 93 26.22 29.03 0.22
N SER A 94 24.97 28.55 0.17
CA SER A 94 23.73 29.32 0.34
C SER A 94 23.23 30.20 -0.84
N HIS A 95 22.00 30.69 -0.65
CA HIS A 95 21.22 31.58 -1.50
C HIS A 95 20.83 31.12 -2.92
N ALA A 96 19.70 30.40 -2.94
CA ALA A 96 18.47 30.76 -3.65
C ALA A 96 18.49 31.99 -4.60
N GLU A 97 17.77 31.82 -5.72
CA GLU A 97 16.98 32.85 -6.44
C GLU A 97 17.72 34.09 -7.00
N SER A 98 17.51 34.52 -8.25
CA SER A 98 16.59 34.08 -9.32
C SER A 98 16.94 34.88 -10.60
N LEU A 99 15.95 35.03 -11.50
CA LEU A 99 15.80 36.03 -12.56
C LEU A 99 16.49 35.72 -13.92
N LYS A 100 15.83 35.74 -15.09
CA LYS A 100 14.64 36.46 -15.66
C LYS A 100 15.01 37.77 -16.37
N VAL A 101 14.72 37.79 -17.68
CA VAL A 101 14.86 38.94 -18.61
C VAL A 101 13.85 38.71 -19.75
N LYS A 102 13.15 39.66 -20.36
CA LYS A 102 13.07 41.16 -20.33
C LYS A 102 11.57 41.52 -20.32
N ASN A 103 11.03 42.67 -19.89
CA ASN A 103 11.50 43.89 -19.20
C ASN A 103 10.28 44.42 -18.37
N SER A 104 10.12 45.62 -17.80
CA SER A 104 10.85 46.90 -17.79
C SER A 104 10.57 47.69 -16.48
N LYS A 105 10.82 49.01 -16.46
CA LYS A 105 10.45 50.00 -15.41
C LYS A 105 10.18 51.38 -16.08
N PRO A 106 9.78 52.49 -15.39
CA PRO A 106 9.46 52.71 -13.96
C PRO A 106 8.01 53.28 -13.77
N GLU A 107 7.52 53.93 -12.69
CA GLU A 107 8.07 54.48 -11.42
C GLU A 107 6.96 54.77 -10.36
N VAL A 108 7.19 54.49 -9.05
CA VAL A 108 6.72 55.24 -7.83
C VAL A 108 5.17 55.44 -7.60
N VAL A 109 4.54 55.59 -6.42
CA VAL A 109 4.88 55.89 -4.99
C VAL A 109 4.23 54.85 -4.01
N GLU A 110 4.43 55.04 -2.70
CA GLU A 110 3.93 54.25 -1.55
C GLU A 110 2.39 54.25 -1.28
N LYS A 111 1.93 53.14 -0.64
CA LYS A 111 1.15 53.11 0.65
C LYS A 111 -0.37 53.36 0.71
N ALA A 112 -0.94 52.75 1.77
CA ALA A 112 -2.30 52.88 2.36
C ALA A 112 -3.43 51.96 1.86
N GLN A 113 -3.64 50.89 2.64
CA GLN A 113 -4.93 50.44 3.23
C GLN A 113 -6.17 50.11 2.37
N THR A 114 -6.68 48.90 2.63
CA THR A 114 -8.11 48.55 2.79
C THR A 114 -9.05 48.70 1.60
N ALA A 115 -9.23 47.59 0.88
CA ALA A 115 -10.57 47.03 0.59
C ALA A 115 -10.45 45.53 0.23
N GLU A 116 -11.45 44.74 0.58
CA GLU A 116 -11.72 43.47 -0.11
C GLU A 116 -12.28 43.77 -1.52
N PRO A 117 -12.29 42.77 -2.42
CA PRO A 117 -13.60 42.19 -2.68
C PRO A 117 -13.62 40.67 -2.47
N ALA A 118 -14.38 40.23 -1.47
CA ALA A 118 -14.91 38.87 -1.46
C ALA A 118 -16.00 38.76 -2.54
N ILE A 119 -15.89 37.76 -3.42
CA ILE A 119 -16.94 37.00 -4.15
C ILE A 119 -16.17 35.97 -5.01
N GLU A 120 -15.88 34.79 -4.45
CA GLU A 120 -15.49 33.58 -5.21
C GLU A 120 -15.40 32.29 -4.35
N SER A 121 -15.45 32.39 -3.01
CA SER A 121 -15.07 31.31 -2.09
C SER A 121 -16.09 30.17 -1.88
N GLU A 122 -17.40 30.40 -2.07
CA GLU A 122 -18.43 29.40 -1.69
C GLU A 122 -18.65 28.29 -2.73
N THR A 123 -18.40 28.57 -4.01
CA THR A 123 -18.64 27.61 -5.11
C THR A 123 -17.56 26.51 -5.13
N ALA A 124 -16.31 26.87 -4.88
CA ALA A 124 -15.18 25.94 -4.88
C ALA A 124 -15.31 24.86 -3.80
N ASP A 125 -15.66 25.23 -2.56
CA ASP A 125 -15.90 24.27 -1.48
C ASP A 125 -17.17 23.43 -1.75
N SER A 126 -18.23 24.03 -2.30
CA SER A 126 -19.43 23.28 -2.68
C SER A 126 -19.15 22.22 -3.76
N GLU A 127 -18.29 22.53 -4.73
CA GLU A 127 -17.84 21.56 -5.73
C GLU A 127 -16.90 20.50 -5.17
N TYR A 128 -15.96 20.89 -4.31
CA TYR A 128 -15.07 19.96 -3.61
C TYR A 128 -15.88 18.95 -2.79
N GLN A 129 -16.81 19.41 -1.96
CA GLN A 129 -17.64 18.55 -1.11
C GLN A 129 -18.50 17.58 -1.96
N LYS A 130 -19.15 18.06 -3.03
CA LYS A 130 -19.91 17.19 -3.96
C LYS A 130 -19.04 16.11 -4.61
N LYS A 131 -17.80 16.45 -5.00
CA LYS A 131 -16.84 15.49 -5.56
C LYS A 131 -16.38 14.50 -4.49
N LEU A 132 -16.08 14.96 -3.27
CA LEU A 132 -15.73 14.11 -2.13
C LEU A 132 -16.85 13.12 -1.80
N ASP A 133 -18.10 13.57 -1.61
CA ASP A 133 -19.23 12.70 -1.30
C ASP A 133 -19.48 11.65 -2.40
N THR A 134 -19.34 12.03 -3.67
CA THR A 134 -19.43 11.12 -4.81
C THR A 134 -18.33 10.06 -4.80
N LEU A 135 -17.09 10.44 -4.50
CA LEU A 135 -15.95 9.52 -4.43
C LEU A 135 -16.03 8.62 -3.19
N LEU A 136 -16.44 9.15 -2.03
CA LEU A 136 -16.69 8.39 -0.80
C LEU A 136 -17.82 7.37 -0.99
N GLN A 137 -18.88 7.74 -1.73
CA GLN A 137 -19.96 6.80 -2.06
C GLN A 137 -19.44 5.69 -2.99
N ARG A 138 -18.67 6.04 -4.03
CA ARG A 138 -18.01 5.06 -4.91
C ARG A 138 -17.09 4.10 -4.15
N VAL A 139 -16.35 4.57 -3.14
CA VAL A 139 -15.53 3.69 -2.28
C VAL A 139 -16.41 2.66 -1.55
N LYS A 140 -17.54 3.07 -0.94
CA LYS A 140 -18.46 2.13 -0.26
C LYS A 140 -19.02 1.09 -1.22
N ASP A 141 -19.47 1.52 -2.41
CA ASP A 141 -20.16 0.67 -3.38
C ASP A 141 -19.20 -0.28 -4.14
N SER A 142 -17.90 0.02 -4.13
CA SER A 142 -16.85 -0.82 -4.72
C SER A 142 -16.73 -2.18 -4.01
N LYS A 143 -16.44 -3.24 -4.77
CA LYS A 143 -16.38 -4.63 -4.30
C LYS A 143 -14.99 -5.25 -4.44
N THR A 144 -14.11 -4.62 -5.20
CA THR A 144 -12.73 -5.06 -5.43
C THR A 144 -11.72 -3.98 -4.98
N PRO A 145 -10.50 -4.38 -4.56
CA PRO A 145 -9.44 -3.42 -4.26
C PRO A 145 -9.10 -2.48 -5.43
N ASP A 146 -9.23 -2.96 -6.67
CA ASP A 146 -8.92 -2.17 -7.88
C ASP A 146 -9.96 -1.07 -8.15
N GLU A 147 -11.25 -1.34 -7.92
CA GLU A 147 -12.30 -0.32 -7.98
C GLU A 147 -12.11 0.76 -6.91
N VAL A 148 -11.74 0.33 -5.69
CA VAL A 148 -11.43 1.21 -4.54
C VAL A 148 -10.21 2.08 -4.83
N ASN A 149 -9.13 1.52 -5.40
CA ASN A 149 -7.92 2.25 -5.76
C ASN A 149 -8.09 3.12 -7.03
N ALA A 150 -9.02 2.81 -7.93
CA ALA A 150 -9.30 3.61 -9.12
C ALA A 150 -9.80 5.03 -8.78
N VAL A 151 -10.28 5.26 -7.55
CA VAL A 151 -10.81 6.53 -7.06
C VAL A 151 -9.73 7.63 -7.03
N TYR A 152 -8.46 7.29 -6.75
CA TYR A 152 -7.34 8.25 -6.77
C TYR A 152 -7.08 8.89 -8.14
N ARG A 153 -7.55 8.29 -9.25
CA ARG A 153 -7.42 8.87 -10.59
C ARG A 153 -8.16 10.21 -10.73
N TYR A 154 -9.16 10.46 -9.88
CA TYR A 154 -9.99 11.67 -9.91
C TYR A 154 -9.51 12.78 -8.95
N THR A 155 -8.54 12.50 -8.06
CA THR A 155 -8.04 13.44 -7.04
C THR A 155 -6.65 13.99 -7.33
N ARG A 156 -6.12 13.83 -8.56
CA ARG A 156 -4.76 14.23 -8.94
C ARG A 156 -4.45 15.73 -8.81
N THR A 157 -5.47 16.58 -8.66
CA THR A 157 -5.34 18.04 -8.45
C THR A 157 -5.73 18.48 -7.03
N TRP A 158 -5.89 17.54 -6.09
CA TRP A 158 -6.29 17.85 -4.72
C TRP A 158 -5.05 18.08 -3.83
N SER A 159 -5.21 18.87 -2.77
CA SER A 159 -4.21 18.98 -1.72
C SER A 159 -4.26 17.80 -0.74
N ASP A 160 -3.19 17.54 -0.01
CA ASP A 160 -3.10 16.42 0.94
C ASP A 160 -4.26 16.42 1.97
N LYS A 161 -4.62 17.62 2.47
CA LYS A 161 -5.73 17.84 3.41
C LYS A 161 -7.10 17.50 2.83
N GLN A 162 -7.26 17.64 1.51
CA GLN A 162 -8.48 17.25 0.79
C GLN A 162 -8.50 15.75 0.48
N MET A 163 -7.33 15.13 0.35
CA MET A 163 -7.19 13.69 0.13
C MET A 163 -7.31 12.86 1.41
N GLU A 164 -6.95 13.40 2.57
CA GLU A 164 -7.04 12.74 3.90
C GLU A 164 -8.40 12.04 4.18
N PRO A 165 -9.58 12.68 4.07
CA PRO A 165 -10.86 12.01 4.33
C PRO A 165 -11.14 10.85 3.37
N LEU A 166 -10.66 10.96 2.12
CA LEU A 166 -10.80 9.90 1.12
C LEU A 166 -9.84 8.74 1.38
N LEU A 167 -8.59 9.03 1.77
CA LEU A 167 -7.56 8.05 2.12
C LEU A 167 -8.04 7.17 3.29
N LEU A 168 -8.59 7.78 4.33
CA LEU A 168 -9.15 7.07 5.50
C LEU A 168 -10.32 6.14 5.11
N ALA A 169 -11.24 6.62 4.27
CA ALA A 169 -12.35 5.80 3.77
C ALA A 169 -11.87 4.64 2.88
N THR A 170 -10.88 4.90 2.03
CA THR A 170 -10.26 3.91 1.12
C THR A 170 -9.58 2.80 1.92
N HIS A 171 -8.74 3.15 2.89
CA HIS A 171 -8.08 2.18 3.78
C HIS A 171 -9.09 1.32 4.54
N LYS A 172 -10.10 1.93 5.17
CA LYS A 172 -11.15 1.18 5.87
C LYS A 172 -11.87 0.21 4.94
N ARG A 173 -12.17 0.62 3.70
CA ARG A 173 -12.85 -0.25 2.74
C ARG A 173 -11.98 -1.44 2.31
N LEU A 174 -10.68 -1.23 2.12
CA LEU A 174 -9.74 -2.33 1.85
C LEU A 174 -9.70 -3.34 3.00
N GLU A 175 -9.66 -2.87 4.26
CA GLU A 175 -9.74 -3.74 5.45
C GLU A 175 -11.05 -4.57 5.48
N GLU A 176 -12.19 -3.97 5.14
CA GLU A 176 -13.48 -4.67 5.02
C GLU A 176 -13.46 -5.75 3.92
N LEU A 177 -12.82 -5.48 2.78
CA LEU A 177 -12.68 -6.43 1.66
C LEU A 177 -11.70 -7.56 1.98
N GLU A 178 -10.58 -7.28 2.65
CA GLU A 178 -9.64 -8.32 3.12
C GLU A 178 -10.27 -9.20 4.19
N LYS A 179 -10.98 -8.62 5.15
CA LYS A 179 -11.66 -9.35 6.23
C LYS A 179 -12.78 -10.26 5.71
N SER A 180 -13.59 -9.78 4.76
CA SER A 180 -14.63 -10.60 4.13
C SER A 180 -14.04 -11.70 3.23
N LYS A 181 -12.93 -11.43 2.52
CA LYS A 181 -12.18 -12.46 1.79
C LYS A 181 -11.61 -13.53 2.75
N ALA A 182 -11.03 -13.13 3.89
CA ALA A 182 -10.54 -14.06 4.90
C ALA A 182 -11.67 -14.95 5.44
N GLN A 183 -12.80 -14.35 5.84
CA GLN A 183 -13.99 -15.09 6.32
C GLN A 183 -14.61 -16.04 5.28
N ALA A 184 -14.39 -15.80 3.99
CA ALA A 184 -14.83 -16.68 2.90
C ALA A 184 -13.79 -17.74 2.48
N THR A 185 -12.53 -17.61 2.91
CA THR A 185 -11.42 -18.50 2.49
C THR A 185 -10.94 -19.38 3.64
N GLU A 186 -10.97 -18.90 4.88
CA GLU A 186 -10.69 -19.71 6.06
C GLU A 186 -11.91 -20.61 6.37
N PRO A 187 -11.74 -21.94 6.48
CA PRO A 187 -12.83 -22.79 6.92
C PRO A 187 -13.22 -22.41 8.36
N PRO A 188 -14.51 -22.50 8.74
CA PRO A 188 -14.95 -22.17 10.09
C PRO A 188 -14.15 -22.97 11.12
N SER A 189 -13.83 -22.35 12.27
CA SER A 189 -13.00 -22.99 13.31
C SER A 189 -13.49 -24.40 13.64
N LEU A 190 -12.56 -25.35 13.84
CA LEU A 190 -12.87 -26.76 14.12
C LEU A 190 -13.89 -26.93 15.28
N MET A 191 -13.85 -26.03 16.28
CA MET A 191 -14.85 -25.94 17.35
C MET A 191 -16.29 -25.72 16.83
N VAL A 192 -16.45 -24.86 15.83
CA VAL A 192 -17.75 -24.53 15.19
C VAL A 192 -18.19 -25.65 14.25
N GLN A 193 -17.24 -26.30 13.55
CA GLN A 193 -17.55 -27.50 12.75
C GLN A 193 -18.11 -28.62 13.64
N ILE A 194 -17.47 -28.85 14.79
CA ILE A 194 -17.94 -29.83 15.80
C ILE A 194 -19.32 -29.46 16.34
N GLN A 195 -19.57 -28.18 16.66
CA GLN A 195 -20.87 -27.72 17.16
C GLN A 195 -22.00 -27.83 16.13
N ASN A 196 -21.67 -27.74 14.84
CA ASN A 196 -22.64 -27.77 13.73
C ASN A 196 -22.63 -29.10 12.96
N ALA A 197 -21.95 -30.15 13.46
CA ALA A 197 -21.87 -31.44 12.78
C ALA A 197 -23.29 -32.05 12.62
N PRO A 198 -23.75 -32.34 11.39
CA PRO A 198 -25.13 -32.79 11.14
C PRO A 198 -25.41 -34.21 11.65
N ASP A 199 -24.39 -35.08 11.69
CA ASP A 199 -24.54 -36.49 12.01
C ASP A 199 -23.31 -37.05 12.73
N LEU A 200 -23.40 -38.30 13.20
CA LEU A 200 -22.29 -38.94 13.91
C LEU A 200 -21.07 -39.20 13.01
N THR A 201 -21.28 -39.50 11.72
CA THR A 201 -20.19 -39.79 10.77
C THR A 201 -19.32 -38.55 10.50
N THR A 202 -19.94 -37.37 10.35
CA THR A 202 -19.20 -36.11 10.25
C THR A 202 -18.52 -35.73 11.57
N LEU A 203 -19.14 -36.01 12.72
CA LEU A 203 -18.53 -35.76 14.02
C LEU A 203 -17.30 -36.64 14.28
N ASP A 204 -17.39 -37.94 13.99
CA ASP A 204 -16.28 -38.90 14.14
C ASP A 204 -15.11 -38.55 13.20
N ALA A 205 -15.38 -38.01 12.00
CA ALA A 205 -14.35 -37.50 11.10
C ALA A 205 -13.62 -36.27 11.69
N LEU A 206 -14.36 -35.34 12.31
CA LEU A 206 -13.77 -34.17 12.98
C LEU A 206 -12.97 -34.55 14.23
N GLU A 207 -13.28 -35.67 14.91
CA GLU A 207 -12.47 -36.18 16.02
C GLU A 207 -11.03 -36.54 15.58
N ILE A 208 -10.85 -36.99 14.33
CA ILE A 208 -9.52 -37.25 13.75
C ILE A 208 -8.72 -35.93 13.60
N ASP A 209 -9.36 -34.87 13.11
CA ASP A 209 -8.75 -33.53 13.01
C ASP A 209 -8.46 -32.89 14.38
N VAL A 210 -9.26 -33.23 15.40
CA VAL A 210 -8.96 -32.89 16.80
C VAL A 210 -7.72 -33.64 17.28
N ALA A 211 -7.62 -34.95 17.05
CA ALA A 211 -6.46 -35.76 17.44
C ALA A 211 -5.15 -35.31 16.77
N ALA A 212 -5.23 -34.63 15.61
CA ALA A 212 -4.10 -34.00 14.93
C ALA A 212 -3.69 -32.62 15.49
N ARG A 213 -4.39 -32.07 16.50
CA ARG A 213 -4.06 -30.79 17.15
C ARG A 213 -3.15 -30.96 18.38
N ASP A 214 -2.65 -29.83 18.90
CA ASP A 214 -1.87 -29.80 20.14
C ASP A 214 -2.67 -30.31 21.36
N PRO A 215 -2.10 -31.09 22.29
CA PRO A 215 -2.80 -31.66 23.46
C PRO A 215 -3.56 -30.65 24.34
N GLN A 216 -3.06 -29.42 24.49
CA GLN A 216 -3.75 -28.38 25.25
C GLN A 216 -5.03 -27.91 24.53
N ILE A 217 -5.02 -27.93 23.19
CA ILE A 217 -6.19 -27.62 22.35
C ILE A 217 -7.13 -28.82 22.24
N GLN A 218 -6.60 -30.04 22.13
CA GLN A 218 -7.37 -31.30 22.08
C GLN A 218 -8.38 -31.41 23.22
N SER A 219 -7.93 -31.22 24.47
CA SER A 219 -8.78 -31.35 25.66
C SER A 219 -10.08 -30.54 25.55
N ARG A 220 -9.96 -29.26 25.18
CA ARG A 220 -11.08 -28.33 25.00
C ARG A 220 -11.97 -28.68 23.80
N LEU A 221 -11.40 -29.19 22.70
CA LEU A 221 -12.19 -29.61 21.54
C LEU A 221 -12.96 -30.91 21.80
N MET A 222 -12.36 -31.87 22.50
CA MET A 222 -13.01 -33.13 22.88
C MET A 222 -14.24 -32.92 23.77
N ASP A 223 -14.29 -31.86 24.58
CA ASP A 223 -15.50 -31.54 25.36
C ASP A 223 -16.65 -31.04 24.47
N PHE A 224 -16.37 -30.36 23.36
CA PHE A 224 -17.38 -30.05 22.35
C PHE A 224 -17.80 -31.30 21.56
N VAL A 225 -16.87 -32.22 21.24
CA VAL A 225 -17.19 -33.49 20.59
C VAL A 225 -18.17 -34.30 21.44
N LYS A 226 -17.86 -34.52 22.73
CA LYS A 226 -18.76 -35.20 23.68
C LYS A 226 -20.14 -34.56 23.74
N LYS A 227 -20.21 -33.22 23.78
CA LYS A 227 -21.48 -32.48 23.83
C LYS A 227 -22.30 -32.69 22.56
N ARG A 228 -21.69 -32.55 21.37
CA ARG A 228 -22.39 -32.77 20.10
C ARG A 228 -22.83 -34.23 19.94
N ARG A 229 -21.99 -35.17 20.34
CA ARG A 229 -22.28 -36.61 20.32
C ARG A 229 -23.53 -36.92 21.14
N PHE A 230 -23.62 -36.36 22.35
CA PHE A 230 -24.80 -36.46 23.20
C PHE A 230 -26.06 -35.84 22.58
N GLU A 231 -25.96 -34.68 21.92
CA GLU A 231 -27.09 -34.04 21.22
C GLU A 231 -27.60 -34.86 20.03
N LEU A 232 -26.70 -35.47 19.26
CA LEU A 232 -27.02 -36.34 18.12
C LEU A 232 -27.62 -37.68 18.58
N GLU A 233 -27.11 -38.25 19.68
CA GLU A 233 -27.65 -39.49 20.27
C GLU A 233 -28.96 -39.24 21.06
N ASN A 234 -29.26 -38.00 21.45
CA ASN A 234 -30.46 -37.61 22.21
C ASN A 234 -31.17 -36.40 21.57
N PRO A 235 -31.83 -36.58 20.39
CA PRO A 235 -32.40 -35.47 19.62
C PRO A 235 -33.48 -34.65 20.37
N THR A 236 -34.05 -35.20 21.45
CA THR A 236 -35.01 -34.54 22.35
C THR A 236 -34.46 -33.29 23.07
N SER A 237 -33.14 -33.02 23.02
CA SER A 237 -32.50 -31.94 23.80
C SER A 237 -31.98 -30.73 23.01
N THR A 238 -32.31 -30.61 21.71
CA THR A 238 -31.94 -29.43 20.90
C THR A 238 -33.18 -28.65 20.46
N PRO A 239 -33.24 -27.31 20.61
CA PRO A 239 -34.30 -26.52 19.98
C PRO A 239 -34.18 -26.61 18.45
N LEU A 240 -35.27 -26.98 17.78
CA LEU A 240 -35.33 -26.96 16.31
C LEU A 240 -35.17 -25.52 15.80
N GLN A 241 -34.02 -25.21 15.19
CA GLN A 241 -34.02 -24.23 14.11
C GLN A 241 -34.60 -24.90 12.87
N GLU A 242 -35.71 -24.34 12.39
CA GLU A 242 -36.27 -24.57 11.05
C GLU A 242 -36.59 -26.04 10.73
N ALA A 243 -37.63 -26.55 11.38
CA ALA A 243 -38.51 -27.50 10.70
C ALA A 243 -39.18 -26.77 9.52
N GLU A 244 -39.18 -27.39 8.33
CA GLU A 244 -39.80 -26.81 7.14
C GLU A 244 -41.30 -26.49 7.38
N PRO A 245 -41.82 -25.34 6.91
CA PRO A 245 -43.24 -25.17 6.79
C PRO A 245 -43.76 -26.14 5.72
N ASP A 246 -44.50 -27.15 6.15
CA ASP A 246 -45.18 -28.13 5.28
C ASP A 246 -46.25 -27.42 4.43
N TYR A 247 -45.79 -26.87 3.30
CA TYR A 247 -46.64 -26.27 2.27
C TYR A 247 -47.36 -27.39 1.51
N LEU A 248 -48.41 -27.90 2.15
CA LEU A 248 -49.38 -28.83 1.58
C LEU A 248 -49.99 -28.23 0.30
N LEU A 249 -49.36 -28.55 -0.84
CA LEU A 249 -49.89 -28.24 -2.16
C LEU A 249 -51.22 -28.97 -2.34
N GLY A 250 -52.22 -28.26 -2.84
CA GLY A 250 -53.57 -28.78 -2.97
C GLY A 250 -53.73 -29.70 -4.19
N ASP A 251 -54.21 -30.91 -3.93
CA ASP A 251 -55.07 -31.71 -4.79
C ASP A 251 -56.05 -32.46 -3.85
N GLY A 252 -57.36 -32.54 -4.07
CA GLY A 252 -58.18 -31.92 -5.11
C GLY A 252 -59.36 -32.81 -5.47
N PHE A 253 -60.59 -32.44 -5.08
CA PHE A 253 -61.89 -32.85 -5.67
C PHE A 253 -63.06 -32.11 -5.00
#